data_AF-A0A940ISB9-F1
#
_entry.id   AF-A0A940ISB9-F1
#
_cell.length_a   1.000
_cell.length_b   1.000
_cell.length_c   1.000
_cell.angle_alpha   90.00
_cell.angle_beta   90.00
_cell.angle_gamma   90.00
#
_symmetry.space_group_name_H-M   'P 1'
#
loop_
_entity.id
_entity.type
_entity.pdbx_description
1 polymer ?
#
loop_
_entity_poly.entity_id
_entity_poly.type
_entity_poly.pdbx_seq_one_letter_code
_entity_poly.pdbx_strand_id
1 'polypeptide(L)'
;MPVFDNHGIRGGVWTGQLRGMPRPARVCVTCMGEVIAEAALADDADGVHQVRVDLPGSLISDGVVTLVLVADQGGSGDPVGADAIHLHHQTLVTGKPLDQDLMAELSALRAEMELLKREFRRFVLDARG
;
A
#
# COMPACT_ATOMS: atom_id res chain seq x y z
N MET A 1 11.74 4.03 -11.39
CA MET A 1 10.93 3.40 -10.32
C MET A 1 9.80 4.36 -9.98
N PRO A 2 8.56 3.88 -9.82
CA PRO A 2 7.47 4.74 -9.41
C PRO A 2 7.76 5.34 -8.02
N VAL A 3 7.30 6.57 -7.82
CA VAL A 3 7.45 7.30 -6.57
C VAL A 3 6.07 7.74 -6.13
N PHE A 4 5.70 7.40 -4.89
CA PHE A 4 4.51 7.90 -4.23
C PHE A 4 4.89 8.95 -3.20
N ASP A 5 4.51 10.19 -3.47
CA ASP A 5 4.62 11.31 -2.54
C ASP A 5 3.39 11.32 -1.62
N ASN A 6 3.59 10.86 -0.39
CA ASN A 6 2.52 10.63 0.58
C ASN A 6 2.13 11.94 1.28
N HIS A 7 0.89 12.39 1.08
CA HIS A 7 0.36 13.61 1.71
C HIS A 7 -0.38 13.34 3.03
N GLY A 8 -0.42 12.07 3.45
CA GLY A 8 -0.98 11.62 4.73
C GLY A 8 -2.47 11.31 4.69
N ILE A 9 -3.00 11.00 5.88
CA ILE A 9 -4.40 10.62 6.09
C ILE A 9 -5.12 11.72 6.88
N ARG A 10 -6.25 12.21 6.36
CA ARG A 10 -7.10 13.21 7.03
C ARG A 10 -8.57 12.86 6.82
N GLY A 11 -9.34 12.83 7.91
CA GLY A 11 -10.79 12.54 7.85
C GLY A 11 -11.14 11.19 7.23
N GLY A 12 -10.30 10.17 7.42
CA GLY A 12 -10.48 8.85 6.79
C GLY A 12 -10.06 8.79 5.33
N VAL A 13 -9.44 9.84 4.79
CA VAL A 13 -8.99 9.88 3.38
C VAL A 13 -7.47 9.86 3.35
N TRP A 14 -6.89 8.89 2.64
CA TRP A 14 -5.48 8.87 2.31
C TRP A 14 -5.23 9.53 0.96
N THR A 15 -4.34 10.52 0.91
CA THR A 15 -4.01 11.25 -0.33
C THR A 15 -2.52 11.23 -0.62
N GLY A 16 -2.16 11.34 -1.90
CA GLY A 16 -0.79 11.55 -2.35
C GLY A 16 -0.69 11.69 -3.86
N GLN A 17 0.54 11.74 -4.37
CA GLN A 17 0.84 11.84 -5.80
C GLN A 17 1.73 10.69 -6.27
N LEU A 18 1.31 10.02 -7.34
CA LEU A 18 2.06 8.96 -7.99
C LEU A 18 2.74 9.50 -9.25
N ARG A 19 4.05 9.24 -9.39
CA ARG A 19 4.87 9.67 -10.52
C ARG A 19 5.81 8.56 -10.97
N GLY A 20 6.35 8.69 -12.18
CA GLY A 20 7.39 7.78 -12.68
C GLY A 20 6.87 6.41 -13.13
N MET A 21 5.59 6.32 -13.45
CA MET A 21 4.96 5.19 -14.16
C MET A 21 3.79 5.67 -15.01
N PRO A 22 3.40 4.96 -16.08
CA PRO A 22 2.13 5.18 -16.76
C PRO A 22 0.96 5.01 -15.78
N ARG A 23 -0.19 5.60 -16.12
CA ARG A 23 -1.42 5.47 -15.34
C ARG A 23 -1.72 3.98 -15.09
N PRO A 24 -1.72 3.50 -13.83
CA PRO A 24 -2.07 2.11 -13.54
C PRO A 24 -3.56 1.87 -13.80
N ALA A 25 -3.92 0.64 -14.13
CA ALA A 25 -5.32 0.27 -14.28
C ALA A 25 -6.06 0.39 -12.94
N ARG A 26 -5.39 -0.02 -11.86
CA ARG A 26 -5.94 -0.02 -10.51
C ARG A 26 -4.86 0.32 -9.47
N VAL A 27 -5.25 1.08 -8.45
CA VAL A 27 -4.46 1.29 -7.24
C VAL A 27 -5.31 0.88 -6.06
N CYS A 28 -4.78 0.01 -5.20
CA CYS A 28 -5.50 -0.56 -4.05
C CYS A 28 -4.74 -0.26 -2.76
N VAL A 29 -5.50 -0.15 -1.67
CA VAL A 29 -4.97 -0.31 -0.33
C VAL A 29 -5.31 -1.70 0.16
N THR A 30 -4.28 -2.40 0.63
CA THR A 30 -4.45 -3.68 1.32
C THR A 30 -4.14 -3.57 2.81
N CYS A 31 -4.82 -4.40 3.58
CA CYS A 31 -4.55 -4.63 5.00
C CYS A 31 -4.60 -6.14 5.24
N MET A 32 -3.58 -6.69 5.91
CA MET A 32 -3.46 -8.13 6.15
C MET A 32 -3.60 -9.01 4.89
N GLY A 33 -3.21 -8.47 3.72
CA GLY A 33 -3.28 -9.16 2.43
C GLY A 33 -4.62 -9.05 1.70
N GLU A 34 -5.63 -8.42 2.31
CA GLU A 34 -6.94 -8.20 1.70
C GLU A 34 -7.07 -6.78 1.15
N VAL A 35 -7.70 -6.63 -0.01
CA VAL A 35 -8.06 -5.31 -0.56
C VAL A 35 -9.18 -4.72 0.28
N ILE A 36 -8.92 -3.56 0.89
CA ILE A 36 -9.90 -2.88 1.75
C ILE A 36 -10.49 -1.62 1.13
N ALA A 37 -9.80 -1.05 0.14
CA ALA A 37 -10.22 0.15 -0.57
C ALA A 37 -9.47 0.26 -1.91
N GLU A 38 -10.14 0.84 -2.90
CA GLU A 38 -9.54 1.21 -4.19
C GLU A 38 -9.39 2.73 -4.26
N ALA A 39 -8.33 3.19 -4.92
CA ALA A 39 -8.06 4.61 -5.08
C ALA A 39 -8.83 5.19 -6.26
N ALA A 40 -9.40 6.38 -6.07
CA ALA A 40 -9.71 7.27 -7.16
C ALA A 40 -8.40 7.90 -7.69
N LEU A 41 -8.20 7.80 -9.01
CA LEU A 41 -7.05 8.37 -9.71
C LEU A 41 -7.50 9.51 -10.62
N ALA A 42 -6.96 10.71 -10.39
CA ALA A 42 -7.12 11.85 -11.29
C ALA A 42 -5.78 12.16 -11.96
N ASP A 43 -5.80 12.37 -13.27
CA ASP A 43 -4.60 12.80 -13.99
C ASP A 43 -4.36 14.28 -13.74
N ASP A 44 -3.11 14.62 -13.51
CA ASP A 44 -2.59 15.98 -13.44
C ASP A 44 -1.61 16.20 -14.61
N ALA A 45 -1.00 17.38 -14.70
CA ALA A 45 0.02 17.66 -15.69
C ALA A 45 1.22 16.71 -15.57
N ASP A 46 1.91 16.48 -16.69
CA ASP A 46 3.24 15.84 -16.75
C ASP A 46 3.35 14.40 -16.20
N GLY A 47 2.30 13.59 -16.36
CA GLY A 47 2.34 12.17 -15.94
C GLY A 47 2.35 11.99 -14.43
N VAL A 48 1.80 12.96 -13.72
CA VAL A 48 1.50 12.90 -12.29
C VAL A 48 0.05 12.45 -12.11
N HIS A 49 -0.18 11.48 -11.23
CA HIS A 49 -1.52 11.00 -10.90
C HIS A 49 -1.83 11.32 -9.44
N GLN A 50 -2.88 12.10 -9.21
CA GLN A 50 -3.42 12.33 -7.87
C GLN A 50 -4.12 11.06 -7.40
N VAL A 51 -3.75 10.59 -6.21
CA VAL A 51 -4.29 9.39 -5.58
C VAL A 51 -5.14 9.81 -4.39
N ARG A 52 -6.39 9.35 -4.35
CA ARG A 52 -7.29 9.50 -3.21
C ARG A 52 -7.89 8.16 -2.85
N VAL A 53 -7.76 7.75 -1.59
CA VAL A 53 -8.38 6.53 -1.06
C VAL A 53 -9.27 6.89 0.10
N ASP A 54 -10.56 6.59 0.00
CA ASP A 54 -11.49 6.65 1.12
C ASP A 54 -11.34 5.36 1.95
N LEU A 55 -10.76 5.48 3.14
CA LEU A 55 -10.47 4.34 4.01
C LEU A 55 -11.72 3.96 4.82
N PRO A 56 -12.09 2.67 4.89
CA PRO A 56 -13.23 2.24 5.68
C PRO A 56 -12.98 2.50 7.18
N GLY A 57 -14.03 2.94 7.88
CA GLY A 57 -13.97 3.20 9.32
C GLY A 57 -13.64 1.96 10.17
N SER A 58 -13.80 0.75 9.61
CA SER A 58 -13.37 -0.51 10.25
C SER A 58 -11.87 -0.58 10.51
N LEU A 59 -11.06 0.29 9.89
CA LEU A 59 -9.63 0.42 10.19
C LEU A 59 -9.33 1.14 11.50
N ILE A 60 -10.31 1.83 12.08
CA ILE A 60 -10.17 2.51 13.37
C ILE A 60 -10.39 1.48 14.47
N SER A 61 -9.34 0.72 14.77
CA SER A 61 -9.30 -0.29 15.83
C SER A 61 -8.18 0.00 16.82
N ASP A 62 -8.26 -0.47 18.05
CA ASP A 62 -7.12 -0.35 18.98
C ASP A 62 -5.87 -1.07 18.43
N GLY A 63 -4.71 -0.42 18.54
CA GLY A 63 -3.42 -0.97 18.17
C GLY A 63 -2.81 -0.34 16.93
N VAL A 64 -2.07 -1.16 16.19
CA VAL A 64 -1.26 -0.73 15.03
C VAL A 64 -1.70 -1.51 13.80
N VAL A 65 -2.19 -0.80 12.78
CA VAL A 65 -2.51 -1.39 11.47
C VAL A 65 -1.58 -0.85 10.40
N THR A 66 -1.19 -1.69 9.46
CA THR A 66 -0.36 -1.30 8.32
C THR A 66 -1.17 -1.41 7.05
N LEU A 67 -1.28 -0.28 6.37
CA LEU A 67 -1.91 -0.15 5.08
C LEU A 67 -0.81 -0.22 4.02
N VAL A 68 -1.04 -0.99 2.97
CA VAL A 68 -0.09 -1.13 1.86
C VAL A 68 -0.76 -0.66 0.58
N LEU A 69 -0.19 0.37 -0.03
CA LEU A 69 -0.62 0.91 -1.32
C LEU A 69 0.08 0.16 -2.45
N VAL A 70 -0.69 -0.42 -3.37
CA VAL A 70 -0.19 -1.18 -4.51
C VAL A 70 -0.84 -0.72 -5.80
N ALA A 71 -0.13 -0.85 -6.92
CA ALA A 71 -0.68 -0.70 -8.27
C ALA A 71 -0.66 -2.03 -9.00
N ASP A 72 -1.74 -2.40 -9.69
CA ASP A 72 -1.79 -3.61 -10.52
C ASP A 72 -2.70 -3.46 -11.75
N GLN A 73 -2.89 -4.56 -12.46
CA GLN A 73 -3.68 -4.65 -13.71
C GLN A 73 -5.02 -5.38 -13.52
N GLY A 74 -5.45 -5.63 -12.27
CA GLY A 74 -6.71 -6.32 -11.98
C GLY A 74 -7.95 -5.44 -12.15
N GLY A 75 -9.12 -6.06 -12.25
CA GLY A 75 -10.41 -5.37 -12.22
C GLY A 75 -10.86 -5.04 -10.80
N SER A 76 -11.88 -4.20 -10.64
CA SER A 76 -12.41 -3.89 -9.30
C SER A 76 -12.92 -5.15 -8.61
N GLY A 77 -12.58 -5.33 -7.33
CA GLY A 77 -12.95 -6.52 -6.54
C GLY A 77 -12.07 -7.77 -6.75
N ASP A 78 -11.17 -7.78 -7.74
CA ASP A 78 -10.19 -8.87 -7.88
C ASP A 78 -9.16 -8.85 -6.75
N PRO A 79 -8.59 -10.00 -6.34
CA PRO A 79 -7.43 -10.01 -5.46
C PRO A 79 -6.25 -9.23 -6.09
N VAL A 80 -5.27 -8.84 -5.27
CA VAL A 80 -4.06 -8.19 -5.78
C VAL A 80 -3.25 -9.16 -6.63
N GLY A 81 -2.89 -8.73 -7.84
CA GLY A 81 -2.08 -9.51 -8.78
C GLY A 81 -0.70 -9.85 -8.23
N ALA A 82 -0.12 -11.00 -8.63
CA ALA A 82 1.22 -11.39 -8.21
C ALA A 82 2.32 -10.45 -8.73
N ASP A 83 2.03 -9.73 -9.81
CA ASP A 83 2.84 -8.71 -10.47
C ASP A 83 2.58 -7.29 -9.94
N ALA A 84 1.76 -7.15 -8.89
CA ALA A 84 1.46 -5.86 -8.30
C ALA A 84 2.72 -5.13 -7.82
N ILE A 85 2.76 -3.84 -8.11
CA ILE A 85 3.85 -2.95 -7.75
C ILE A 85 3.54 -2.33 -6.39
N HIS A 86 4.37 -2.60 -5.39
CA HIS A 86 4.29 -1.93 -4.09
C HIS A 86 4.71 -0.46 -4.22
N LEU A 87 3.82 0.46 -3.84
CA LEU A 87 4.04 1.91 -3.95
C LEU A 87 4.46 2.53 -2.62
N HIS A 88 3.75 2.22 -1.53
CA HIS A 88 3.98 2.80 -0.21
C HIS A 88 3.33 1.96 0.89
N HIS A 89 3.76 2.15 2.14
CA HIS A 89 3.03 1.65 3.30
C HIS A 89 2.77 2.78 4.30
N GLN A 90 1.62 2.76 4.95
CA GLN A 90 1.26 3.72 5.98
C GLN A 90 0.86 2.97 7.25
N THR A 91 1.56 3.28 8.35
CA THR A 91 1.18 2.79 9.67
C THR A 91 0.13 3.73 10.27
N LEU A 92 -0.96 3.15 10.74
CA LEU A 92 -1.97 3.81 11.57
C LEU A 92 -1.83 3.27 12.99
N VAL A 93 -1.74 4.19 13.95
CA VAL A 93 -1.71 3.88 15.38
C VAL A 93 -2.96 4.49 15.99
N THR A 94 -3.81 3.66 16.57
CA THR A 94 -5.13 4.07 17.08
C THR A 94 -5.40 3.42 18.44
N GLY A 95 -6.20 4.07 19.27
CA GLY A 95 -6.45 3.62 20.64
C GLY A 95 -5.26 3.88 21.57
N LYS A 96 -4.99 2.94 22.48
CA LYS A 96 -3.80 3.01 23.35
C LYS A 96 -2.55 2.68 22.53
N PRO A 97 -1.61 3.61 22.37
CA PRO A 97 -0.39 3.35 21.61
C PRO A 97 0.35 2.16 22.23
N LEU A 98 0.85 1.28 21.37
CA LEU A 98 1.80 0.27 21.76
C LEU A 98 3.10 0.95 22.22
N ASP A 99 3.87 0.31 23.09
CA ASP A 99 5.19 0.80 23.50
C ASP A 99 6.04 1.13 22.25
N GLN A 100 6.74 2.27 22.27
CA GLN A 100 7.54 2.75 21.13
C GLN A 100 8.63 1.74 20.76
N ASP A 101 9.22 1.06 21.73
CA ASP A 101 10.23 0.03 21.49
C ASP A 101 9.62 -1.14 20.71
N LEU A 102 8.40 -1.55 21.07
CA LEU A 102 7.68 -2.61 20.37
C LEU A 102 7.27 -2.21 18.95
N MET A 103 6.97 -0.92 18.72
CA MET A 103 6.71 -0.42 17.35
C MET A 103 7.97 -0.45 16.47
N ALA A 104 9.14 -0.16 17.04
CA ALA A 104 10.41 -0.23 16.33
C ALA A 104 10.75 -1.67 15.92
N GLU A 105 10.62 -2.63 16.85
CA GLU A 105 10.82 -4.07 16.58
C GLU A 105 9.85 -4.57 15.48
N LEU A 106 8.59 -4.16 15.54
CA LEU A 106 7.59 -4.51 14.52
C LEU A 106 7.94 -3.94 13.14
N SER A 107 8.51 -2.72 13.08
CA SER A 107 9.00 -2.13 11.84
C SER A 107 10.20 -2.89 11.28
N ALA A 108 11.13 -3.32 12.13
CA ALA A 108 12.29 -4.11 11.73
C ALA A 108 11.87 -5.46 11.14
N LEU A 109 11.00 -6.20 11.84
CA LEU A 109 10.47 -7.49 11.37
C LEU A 109 9.77 -7.37 10.00
N ARG A 110 9.04 -6.28 9.75
CA ARG A 110 8.39 -6.04 8.45
C ARG A 110 9.39 -5.82 7.33
N ALA A 111 10.48 -5.10 7.58
CA ALA A 111 11.53 -4.91 6.60
C ALA A 111 12.17 -6.25 6.20
N GLU A 112 12.39 -7.14 7.18
CA GLU A 112 12.86 -8.51 6.93
C GLU A 112 11.85 -9.34 6.14
N MET A 113 10.55 -9.25 6.46
CA MET A 113 9.51 -9.95 5.71
C MET A 113 9.38 -9.46 4.26
N GLU A 114 9.51 -8.15 4.00
CA GLU A 114 9.48 -7.63 2.62
C GLU A 114 10.69 -8.07 1.80
N LEU A 115 11.86 -8.19 2.44
CA LEU A 115 13.04 -8.82 1.84
C LEU A 115 12.71 -10.28 1.45
N LEU A 116 12.15 -11.07 2.37
CA LEU A 116 11.79 -12.46 2.11
C LEU A 116 10.75 -12.59 0.99
N LYS A 117 9.69 -11.77 0.99
CA LYS A 117 8.67 -11.76 -0.06
C LYS A 117 9.26 -11.44 -1.43
N ARG A 118 10.20 -10.48 -1.50
CA ARG A 118 10.87 -10.14 -2.76
C ARG A 118 11.68 -11.31 -3.30
N GLU A 119 12.48 -11.96 -2.46
CA GLU A 119 13.29 -13.11 -2.86
C GLU A 119 12.41 -14.29 -3.30
N PHE A 120 11.31 -14.54 -2.60
CA PHE A 120 10.37 -15.60 -2.95
C PHE A 120 9.65 -15.31 -4.27
N ARG A 121 9.21 -14.06 -4.51
CA ARG A 121 8.64 -13.66 -5.81
C ARG A 121 9.62 -13.86 -6.96
N ARG A 122 10.89 -13.49 -6.77
CA ARG A 122 11.95 -13.71 -7.76
C ARG A 122 12.10 -15.21 -8.07
N PHE A 123 12.23 -16.04 -7.04
CA PHE A 123 12.38 -17.48 -7.20
C PHE A 123 11.21 -18.12 -7.97
N VAL A 124 9.97 -17.73 -7.67
CA VAL A 124 8.78 -18.25 -8.35
C VAL A 124 8.72 -17.84 -9.82
N LEU A 125 9.19 -16.63 -10.17
CA LEU A 125 9.30 -16.18 -11.55
C LEU A 125 10.38 -16.96 -12.31
N ASP A 126 11.55 -17.16 -11.70
CA ASP A 126 12.66 -17.93 -12.27
C ASP A 126 12.28 -19.40 -12.49
N ALA A 127 11.50 -20.00 -11.57
CA ALA A 127 11.07 -21.39 -11.66
C ALA A 127 9.98 -21.67 -12.73
N ARG A 128 9.41 -20.64 -13.34
CA ARG A 128 8.40 -20.74 -14.41
C ARG A 128 8.97 -20.52 -15.82
N GLY A 129 10.26 -20.22 -15.94
CA GLY A 129 11.01 -20.14 -17.20
C GLY A 129 11.84 -21.39 -17.46
#